data_AF-A0A843RN47-F1
#
_entry.id   AF-A0A843RN47-F1
#
_cell.length_a   1.000
_cell.length_b   1.000
_cell.length_c   1.000
_cell.angle_alpha   90.00
_cell.angle_beta   90.00
_cell.angle_gamma   90.00
#
_symmetry.space_group_name_H-M   'P 1'
#
loop_
_entity.id
_entity.type
_entity.pdbx_description
1 polymer ?
#
loop_
_entity_poly.entity_id
_entity_poly.type
_entity_poly.pdbx_seq_one_letter_code
_entity_poly.pdbx_strand_id
1 'polypeptide(L)'
;MDAPQRARADAMGYRLVEIELTKSLAPIELTPGEDGIGLIARWHDRLIGFEMIAMPLGSVLSTERLNALADERLAARILAAKVEDELLERRPPAGSPLPSLSIAICTKDRAPRLSRLLSSLDRIRERSAFNSIEIIVVDNAS
;
A
#
# COMPACT_ATOMS: atom_id res chain seq x y z
N MET A 1 -35.85 32.22 -2.47
CA MET A 1 -35.25 31.84 -1.17
C MET A 1 -34.26 30.74 -1.48
N ASP A 2 -33.02 31.14 -1.74
CA ASP A 2 -31.89 30.26 -2.03
C ASP A 2 -31.42 29.60 -0.74
N ALA A 3 -31.31 28.27 -0.76
CA ALA A 3 -30.64 27.52 0.29
C ALA A 3 -29.12 27.68 0.11
N PRO A 4 -28.34 27.93 1.17
CA PRO A 4 -26.90 28.05 1.05
C PRO A 4 -26.33 26.69 0.64
N GLN A 5 -25.75 26.67 -0.56
CA GLN A 5 -24.94 25.59 -1.07
C GLN A 5 -23.77 25.40 -0.10
N ARG A 6 -23.86 24.38 0.76
CA ARG A 6 -22.74 23.96 1.61
C ARG A 6 -21.59 23.63 0.66
N ALA A 7 -20.53 24.43 0.69
CA ALA A 7 -19.25 24.08 0.11
C ALA A 7 -18.90 22.67 0.62
N ARG A 8 -18.97 21.67 -0.26
CA ARG A 8 -18.23 20.44 -0.04
C ARG A 8 -16.80 20.90 0.07
N ALA A 9 -16.15 20.66 1.22
CA ALA A 9 -14.70 20.69 1.26
C ALA A 9 -14.22 19.88 0.06
N ASP A 10 -13.43 20.50 -0.83
CA ASP A 10 -12.91 19.87 -2.05
C ASP A 10 -12.35 18.51 -1.67
N ALA A 11 -13.10 17.45 -1.99
CA ALA A 11 -12.67 16.10 -1.73
C ALA A 11 -11.57 15.84 -2.75
N MET A 12 -10.31 15.94 -2.31
CA MET A 12 -9.14 15.59 -3.12
C MET A 12 -9.38 14.22 -3.76
N GLY A 13 -9.61 14.22 -5.07
CA GLY A 13 -9.88 13.02 -5.83
C GLY A 13 -8.57 12.45 -6.29
N TYR A 14 -8.16 11.29 -5.79
CA TYR A 14 -6.98 10.61 -6.31
C TYR A 14 -7.38 9.38 -7.10
N ARG A 15 -6.73 9.20 -8.26
CA ARG A 15 -6.85 7.96 -9.01
C ARG A 15 -5.89 6.94 -8.42
N LEU A 16 -6.42 5.84 -7.89
CA LEU A 16 -5.59 4.73 -7.42
C LEU A 16 -5.27 3.82 -8.62
N VAL A 17 -3.99 3.63 -8.91
CA VAL A 17 -3.54 2.82 -10.06
C VAL A 17 -2.48 1.83 -9.59
N GLU A 18 -2.66 0.58 -10.00
CA GLU A 18 -1.68 -0.47 -9.81
C GLU A 18 -0.89 -0.68 -11.11
N ILE A 19 0.44 -0.73 -11.00
CA ILE A 19 1.34 -1.04 -12.10
C ILE A 19 2.21 -2.25 -11.76
N GLU A 20 2.45 -3.08 -12.75
CA GLU A 20 3.41 -4.18 -12.67
C GLU A 20 4.67 -3.75 -13.41
N LEU A 21 5.76 -3.54 -12.66
CA LEU A 21 7.03 -2.99 -13.13
C LEU A 21 7.79 -3.92 -14.08
N THR A 22 7.41 -5.20 -14.13
CA THR A 22 7.94 -6.16 -15.11
C THR A 22 7.27 -6.06 -16.49
N LYS A 23 6.19 -5.27 -16.62
CA LYS A 23 5.47 -5.05 -17.87
C LYS A 23 5.73 -3.64 -18.40
N SER A 24 5.47 -3.44 -19.69
CA SER A 24 5.50 -2.12 -20.30
C SER A 24 4.48 -1.20 -19.62
N LEU A 25 4.97 -0.07 -19.10
CA LEU A 25 4.14 0.90 -18.42
C LEU A 25 3.31 1.71 -19.42
N ALA A 26 2.08 2.03 -19.04
CA ALA A 26 1.13 2.81 -19.84
C ALA A 26 0.88 4.18 -19.18
N PRO A 27 0.51 5.21 -19.97
CA PRO A 27 0.19 6.51 -19.41
C PRO A 27 -1.07 6.44 -18.54
N ILE A 28 -1.14 7.30 -17.54
CA ILE A 28 -2.26 7.38 -16.60
C ILE A 28 -2.95 8.72 -16.77
N GLU A 29 -4.19 8.69 -17.23
CA GLU A 29 -5.01 9.89 -17.40
C GLU A 29 -5.81 10.18 -16.12
N LEU A 30 -5.88 11.43 -15.70
CA LEU A 30 -6.76 11.86 -14.62
C LEU A 30 -8.07 12.37 -15.20
N THR A 31 -9.16 12.12 -14.49
CA THR A 31 -10.45 12.74 -14.78
C THR A 31 -10.48 14.18 -14.24
N PRO A 32 -11.41 15.04 -14.69
CA PRO A 32 -11.49 16.43 -14.24
C PRO A 32 -11.72 16.63 -12.73
N GLY A 33 -12.12 15.58 -12.01
CA GLY A 33 -12.28 15.60 -10.55
C GLY A 33 -11.11 15.00 -9.78
N GLU A 34 -10.04 14.58 -10.46
CA GLU A 34 -8.89 13.95 -9.84
C GLU A 34 -7.65 14.87 -9.86
N ASP A 35 -7.08 15.14 -8.69
CA ASP A 35 -5.94 16.03 -8.43
C ASP A 35 -4.67 15.28 -8.01
N GLY A 36 -4.65 13.97 -8.20
CA GLY A 36 -3.48 13.16 -7.91
C GLY A 36 -3.61 11.69 -8.29
N ILE A 37 -2.49 10.99 -8.18
CA ILE A 37 -2.38 9.55 -8.41
C ILE A 37 -1.86 8.91 -7.12
N GLY A 38 -2.55 7.88 -6.65
CA GLY A 38 -2.00 6.91 -5.73
C GLY A 38 -1.44 5.74 -6.55
N LEU A 39 -0.12 5.68 -6.70
CA LEU A 39 0.55 4.68 -7.51
C LEU A 39 0.98 3.50 -6.64
N ILE A 40 0.41 2.33 -6.89
CA ILE A 40 0.82 1.06 -6.29
C ILE A 40 1.72 0.35 -7.29
N ALA A 41 2.97 0.12 -6.93
CA ALA A 41 3.93 -0.54 -7.81
C ALA A 41 4.21 -1.97 -7.33
N ARG A 42 4.13 -2.92 -8.26
CA ARG A 42 4.43 -4.33 -8.04
C ARG A 42 5.58 -4.84 -8.90
N TRP A 43 6.23 -5.88 -8.44
CA TRP A 43 7.24 -6.64 -9.18
C TRP A 43 6.95 -8.13 -9.00
N HIS A 44 6.59 -8.83 -10.07
CA HIS A 44 6.12 -10.23 -10.01
C HIS A 44 4.99 -10.40 -8.97
N ASP A 45 3.96 -9.57 -9.04
CA ASP A 45 2.81 -9.55 -8.10
C ASP A 45 3.18 -9.23 -6.64
N ARG A 46 4.44 -8.89 -6.31
CA ARG A 46 4.86 -8.43 -4.98
C ARG A 46 4.79 -6.92 -4.88
N LEU A 47 4.17 -6.38 -3.83
CA LEU A 47 4.17 -4.93 -3.56
C LEU A 47 5.59 -4.43 -3.33
N ILE A 48 6.03 -3.48 -4.16
CA ILE A 48 7.34 -2.82 -4.08
C ILE A 48 7.24 -1.45 -3.43
N GLY A 49 6.16 -0.72 -3.71
CA GLY A 49 6.02 0.63 -3.17
C GLY A 49 4.65 1.24 -3.43
N PHE A 50 4.40 2.31 -2.69
CA PHE A 50 3.24 3.17 -2.84
C PHE A 50 3.71 4.62 -2.86
N GLU A 51 3.25 5.38 -3.85
CA GLU A 51 3.60 6.79 -4.00
C GLU A 51 2.33 7.63 -4.22
N MET A 52 2.20 8.72 -3.48
CA MET A 52 1.18 9.74 -3.73
C MET A 52 1.79 10.87 -4.55
N ILE A 53 1.21 11.13 -5.72
CA ILE A 53 1.71 12.11 -6.68
C ILE A 53 0.60 13.13 -6.91
N ALA A 54 0.80 14.35 -6.40
CA ALA A 54 -0.09 15.47 -6.70
C ALA A 54 0.06 15.86 -8.18
N MET A 55 -1.08 16.08 -8.84
CA MET A 55 -1.13 16.36 -10.27
C MET A 55 -2.21 17.42 -10.56
N PRO A 56 -2.05 18.24 -11.61
CA PRO A 56 -3.14 19.10 -12.04
C PRO A 56 -4.39 18.31 -12.45
N LEU A 57 -5.58 18.88 -12.22
CA LEU A 57 -6.86 18.27 -12.61
C LEU A 57 -6.88 17.91 -14.09
N GLY A 58 -7.36 16.71 -14.42
CA GLY A 58 -7.49 16.25 -15.80
C GLY A 58 -6.17 16.06 -16.55
N SER A 59 -5.02 16.08 -15.85
CA SER A 59 -3.71 15.90 -16.48
C SER A 59 -3.39 14.43 -16.75
N VAL A 60 -2.32 14.19 -17.53
CA VAL A 60 -1.85 12.85 -17.87
C VAL A 60 -0.44 12.67 -17.32
N LEU A 61 -0.22 11.58 -16.58
CA LEU A 61 1.11 11.11 -16.24
C LEU A 61 1.63 10.25 -17.40
N SER A 62 2.61 10.78 -18.14
CA SER A 62 3.17 10.08 -19.30
C SER A 62 3.97 8.85 -18.91
N THR A 63 4.14 7.92 -19.86
CA THR A 63 4.96 6.72 -19.66
C THR A 63 6.41 7.07 -19.31
N GLU A 64 6.98 8.09 -19.93
CA GLU A 64 8.36 8.53 -19.67
C GLU A 64 8.50 9.02 -18.23
N ARG A 65 7.53 9.80 -17.74
CA ARG A 65 7.56 10.26 -16.34
C ARG A 65 7.33 9.12 -15.37
N LEU A 66 6.47 8.16 -15.72
CA LEU A 66 6.22 6.97 -14.91
C LEU A 66 7.47 6.08 -14.79
N ASN A 67 8.21 5.90 -15.89
CA ASN A 67 9.51 5.23 -15.88
C ASN A 67 10.53 5.97 -15.01
N ALA A 68 10.65 7.30 -15.19
CA ALA A 68 11.55 8.11 -14.36
C ALA A 68 11.22 8.01 -12.87
N LEU A 69 9.93 8.00 -12.51
CA LEU A 69 9.49 7.80 -11.12
C LEU A 69 9.85 6.40 -10.59
N ALA A 70 9.71 5.37 -11.41
CA ALA A 70 10.11 4.02 -11.03
C ALA A 70 11.62 3.94 -10.76
N ASP A 71 12.44 4.56 -11.62
CA ASP A 71 13.89 4.60 -11.45
C ASP A 71 14.30 5.44 -10.22
N GLU A 72 13.73 6.63 -10.06
CA GLU A 72 14.06 7.56 -8.98
C GLU A 72 13.62 7.03 -7.60
N ARG A 73 12.44 6.42 -7.50
CA ARG A 73 11.80 6.12 -6.20
C ARG A 73 11.70 4.64 -5.86
N LEU A 74 11.75 3.76 -6.85
CA LEU A 74 11.49 2.33 -6.65
C LEU A 74 12.71 1.44 -6.94
N ALA A 75 13.71 1.92 -7.67
CA ALA A 75 14.89 1.12 -8.07
C ALA A 75 15.57 0.37 -6.91
N ALA A 76 15.80 1.05 -5.78
CA ALA A 76 16.42 0.41 -4.62
C ALA A 76 15.54 -0.71 -4.01
N ARG A 77 14.22 -0.52 -3.99
CA ARG A 77 13.26 -1.51 -3.48
C ARG A 77 13.12 -2.70 -4.43
N ILE A 78 13.15 -2.45 -5.73
CA ILE A 78 13.21 -3.50 -6.76
C ILE A 78 14.49 -4.32 -6.62
N LEU A 79 15.65 -3.66 -6.43
CA LEU A 79 16.92 -4.35 -6.24
C LEU A 79 16.90 -5.24 -5.00
N ALA A 80 16.37 -4.73 -3.88
CA ALA A 80 16.21 -5.53 -2.66
C ALA A 80 15.32 -6.76 -2.90
N ALA A 81 14.18 -6.58 -3.56
CA ALA A 81 13.28 -7.69 -3.90
C ALA A 81 13.98 -8.75 -4.77
N LYS A 82 14.75 -8.34 -5.79
CA LYS A 82 15.52 -9.25 -6.64
C LYS A 82 16.55 -10.06 -5.86
N VAL A 83 17.29 -9.40 -4.96
CA VAL A 83 18.29 -10.08 -4.11
C VAL A 83 17.62 -11.07 -3.17
N GLU A 84 16.48 -10.71 -2.59
CA GLU A 84 15.71 -11.62 -1.73
C GLU A 84 15.21 -12.85 -2.50
N ASP A 85 14.66 -12.68 -3.70
CA ASP A 85 14.21 -13.79 -4.54
C ASP A 85 15.36 -14.76 -4.85
N GLU A 86 16.52 -14.23 -5.25
CA GLU A 86 17.71 -15.03 -5.54
C GLU A 86 18.25 -15.78 -4.31
N LEU A 87 18.21 -15.14 -3.13
CA LEU A 87 18.59 -15.79 -1.87
C LEU A 87 17.59 -16.88 -1.47
N LEU A 88 16.30 -16.69 -1.77
CA LEU A 88 15.26 -17.66 -1.49
C LEU A 88 15.43 -18.93 -2.34
N GLU A 89 15.69 -18.76 -3.64
CA GLU A 89 15.92 -19.86 -4.59
C GLU A 89 17.13 -20.72 -4.22
N ARG A 90 18.18 -20.09 -3.66
CA ARG A 90 19.42 -20.77 -3.24
C ARG A 90 19.30 -21.46 -1.88
N ARG A 91 18.19 -21.27 -1.15
CA ARG A 91 18.00 -21.84 0.18
C ARG A 91 17.65 -23.33 0.06
N PRO A 92 18.32 -24.24 0.79
CA PRO A 92 17.90 -25.62 0.83
C PRO A 92 16.45 -25.71 1.33
N PRO A 93 15.65 -26.66 0.82
CA PRO A 93 14.26 -26.82 1.24
C PRO A 93 14.25 -27.17 2.73
N ALA A 94 13.94 -26.19 3.58
CA ALA A 94 13.57 -26.44 4.96
C ALA A 94 12.19 -27.11 4.96
N GLY A 95 11.96 -28.10 5.84
CA GLY A 95 10.62 -28.63 6.06
C GLY A 95 9.64 -27.48 6.30
N SER A 96 8.41 -27.56 5.77
CA SER A 96 7.47 -26.42 5.75
C SER A 96 7.33 -25.80 7.14
N PRO A 97 7.95 -24.63 7.40
CA PRO A 97 7.77 -23.97 8.68
C PRO A 97 6.30 -23.55 8.79
N LEU A 98 5.77 -23.55 10.01
CA LEU A 98 4.47 -22.96 10.25
C LEU A 98 4.52 -21.49 9.80
N PRO A 99 3.47 -20.99 9.12
CA PRO A 99 3.47 -19.62 8.62
C PRO A 99 3.58 -18.60 9.76
N SER A 100 4.06 -17.40 9.44
CA SER A 100 3.90 -16.22 10.29
C SER A 100 2.55 -15.55 10.03
N LEU A 101 2.01 -14.84 11.02
CA LEU A 101 0.78 -14.07 10.91
C LEU A 101 1.02 -12.61 11.31
N SER A 102 0.79 -11.68 10.38
CA SER A 102 0.73 -10.24 10.70
C SER A 102 -0.72 -9.77 10.64
N ILE A 103 -1.19 -9.12 11.72
CA ILE A 103 -2.55 -8.58 11.84
C ILE A 103 -2.47 -7.06 11.77
N ALA A 104 -2.94 -6.47 10.67
CA ALA A 104 -3.08 -5.02 10.53
C ALA A 104 -4.45 -4.56 11.05
N ILE A 105 -4.46 -3.61 12.00
CA ILE A 105 -5.67 -3.02 12.57
C ILE A 105 -5.68 -1.53 12.24
N CYS A 106 -6.51 -1.15 11.25
CA CYS A 106 -6.75 0.25 10.94
C CYS A 106 -7.87 0.80 11.84
N THR A 107 -7.58 1.88 12.56
CA THR A 107 -8.52 2.52 13.48
C THR A 107 -8.47 4.04 13.33
N LYS A 108 -9.55 4.72 13.72
CA LYS A 108 -9.61 6.17 13.84
C LYS A 108 -10.53 6.53 15.00
N ASP A 109 -10.03 7.19 16.03
CA ASP A 109 -10.82 7.64 17.19
C ASP A 109 -11.66 6.52 17.86
N ARG A 110 -11.10 5.30 17.95
CA ARG A 110 -11.76 4.12 18.54
C ARG A 110 -10.91 3.43 19.62
N ALA A 111 -10.16 4.19 20.41
CA ALA A 111 -9.25 3.64 21.44
C ALA A 111 -9.89 2.59 22.37
N PRO A 112 -11.11 2.76 22.92
CA PRO A 112 -11.72 1.75 23.78
C PRO A 112 -12.02 0.43 23.07
N ARG A 113 -12.39 0.48 21.79
CA ARG A 113 -12.68 -0.72 20.98
C ARG A 113 -11.39 -1.42 20.57
N LEU A 114 -10.34 -0.65 20.25
CA LEU A 114 -9.00 -1.17 19.98
C LEU A 114 -8.46 -1.92 21.20
N SER A 115 -8.54 -1.32 22.40
CA SER A 115 -8.08 -1.95 23.64
C SER A 115 -8.74 -3.32 23.86
N ARG A 116 -10.08 -3.40 23.73
CA ARG A 116 -10.82 -4.67 23.84
C ARG A 116 -10.39 -5.71 22.80
N LEU A 117 -10.13 -5.28 21.56
CA LEU A 117 -9.68 -6.16 20.49
C LEU A 117 -8.29 -6.72 20.80
N LEU A 118 -7.34 -5.86 21.19
CA LEU A 118 -5.98 -6.27 21.55
C LEU A 118 -5.98 -7.25 22.72
N SER A 119 -6.78 -7.01 23.77
CA SER A 119 -6.92 -7.96 24.88
C SER A 119 -7.50 -9.31 24.45
N SER A 120 -8.34 -9.33 23.41
CA SER A 120 -8.88 -10.58 22.86
C SER A 120 -7.84 -11.33 22.03
N LEU A 121 -7.06 -10.60 21.23
CA LEU A 121 -6.00 -11.17 20.40
C LEU A 121 -4.86 -11.74 21.24
N ASP A 122 -4.51 -11.10 22.35
CA ASP A 122 -3.43 -11.57 23.23
C ASP A 122 -3.73 -12.98 23.79
N ARG A 123 -5.00 -13.26 24.14
CA ARG A 123 -5.46 -14.58 24.59
C ARG A 123 -5.36 -15.66 23.51
N ILE A 124 -5.47 -15.28 22.24
CA ILE A 124 -5.39 -16.21 21.09
C ILE A 124 -3.94 -16.44 20.71
N ARG A 125 -3.08 -15.41 20.85
CA ARG A 125 -1.66 -15.46 20.50
C ARG A 125 -0.93 -16.60 21.20
N GLU A 126 -1.21 -16.83 22.49
CA GLU A 126 -0.59 -17.90 23.28
C GLU A 126 -0.96 -19.32 22.83
N ARG A 127 -2.08 -19.47 22.09
CA ARG A 127 -2.62 -20.77 21.66
C ARG A 127 -2.46 -21.02 20.17
N SER A 128 -1.75 -20.13 19.50
CA SER A 128 -1.60 -20.12 18.05
C SER A 128 -0.60 -21.18 17.56
N ALA A 129 -0.89 -21.76 16.40
CA ALA A 129 0.04 -22.61 15.66
C ALA A 129 0.95 -21.82 14.70
N PHE A 130 0.82 -20.50 14.58
CA PHE A 130 1.71 -19.66 13.77
C PHE A 130 3.09 -19.55 14.44
N ASN A 131 4.16 -19.58 13.64
CA ASN A 131 5.54 -19.50 14.12
C ASN A 131 5.86 -18.12 14.74
N SER A 132 5.19 -17.07 14.26
CA SER A 132 5.22 -15.74 14.86
C SER A 132 3.90 -15.02 14.62
N ILE A 133 3.50 -14.17 15.57
CA ILE A 133 2.36 -13.27 15.42
C ILE A 133 2.82 -11.84 15.69
N GLU A 134 2.56 -10.97 14.71
CA GLU A 134 2.77 -9.52 14.79
C GLU A 134 1.42 -8.80 14.70
N ILE A 135 1.23 -7.73 15.49
CA ILE A 135 0.04 -6.88 15.42
C ILE A 135 0.51 -5.46 15.11
N ILE A 136 0.03 -4.91 14.00
CA ILE A 136 0.36 -3.57 13.52
C ILE A 136 -0.91 -2.72 13.65
N VAL A 137 -0.87 -1.66 14.47
CA VAL A 137 -1.99 -0.73 14.59
C VAL A 137 -1.68 0.50 13.74
N VAL A 138 -2.54 0.79 12.78
CA VAL A 138 -2.50 2.00 11.96
C VAL A 138 -3.57 2.94 12.48
N ASP A 139 -3.16 3.98 13.18
CA ASP A 139 -4.07 5.06 13.60
C ASP A 139 -4.19 6.08 12.47
N ASN A 140 -5.35 6.12 11.83
CA ASN A 140 -5.71 7.14 10.85
C ASN A 140 -6.12 8.43 11.59
N ALA A 141 -5.19 8.99 12.37
CA ALA A 141 -5.31 10.33 12.91
C ALA A 141 -5.18 11.33 11.75
N SER A 142 -6.19 12.19 11.58
CA SER A 142 -6.19 13.29 10.62
C SER A 142 -5.96 14.60 11.36
#